data_AF-A0A969BLP9-F1
#
_entry.id   AF-A0A969BLP9-F1
#
_cell.length_a   1.000
_cell.length_b   1.000
_cell.length_c   1.000
_cell.angle_alpha   90.00
_cell.angle_beta   90.00
_cell.angle_gamma   90.00
#
_symmetry.space_group_name_H-M   'P 1'
#
loop_
_entity.id
_entity.type
_entity.pdbx_description
1 polymer ?
#
loop_
_entity_poly.entity_id
_entity_poly.type
_entity_poly.pdbx_seq_one_letter_code
_entity_poly.pdbx_strand_id
1 'polypeptide(L)'
;MGFLAFCLLVYVVAITIWGAIKSQEERAKLAAEFSAKPAQSIFVLLWVAAIFMFVIGIFAPIFGEAEFFDSGWPIWQVGGLASLAGWIVTWFWKID
;
A
#
# COMPACT_ATOMS: atom_id res chain seq x y z
N MET A 1 -2.49 -10.99 -16.82
CA MET A 1 -1.55 -11.06 -15.69
C MET A 1 -1.72 -9.90 -14.71
N GLY A 2 -1.61 -8.63 -15.14
CA GLY A 2 -1.77 -7.48 -14.23
C GLY A 2 -3.13 -7.36 -13.52
N PHE A 3 -4.24 -7.67 -14.20
CA PHE A 3 -5.58 -7.69 -13.59
C PHE A 3 -5.71 -8.73 -12.46
N LEU A 4 -5.13 -9.93 -12.62
CA LEU A 4 -5.14 -10.95 -11.57
C LEU A 4 -4.29 -10.53 -10.36
N ALA A 5 -3.14 -9.89 -10.60
CA ALA A 5 -2.32 -9.32 -9.54
C ALA A 5 -3.06 -8.22 -8.77
N PHE A 6 -3.80 -7.36 -9.48
CA PHE A 6 -4.67 -6.34 -8.87
C PHE A 6 -5.76 -6.98 -7.99
N CYS A 7 -6.52 -7.94 -8.52
CA CYS A 7 -7.58 -8.62 -7.75
C CYS A 7 -7.03 -9.30 -6.49
N LEU A 8 -5.85 -9.92 -6.57
CA LEU A 8 -5.20 -10.56 -5.43
C LEU A 8 -4.76 -9.52 -4.37
N LEU A 9 -4.19 -8.40 -4.80
CA LEU A 9 -3.80 -7.30 -3.91
C LEU A 9 -5.01 -6.73 -3.16
N VAL A 10 -6.09 -6.42 -3.89
CA VAL A 10 -7.35 -5.94 -3.31
C VAL A 10 -7.93 -6.96 -2.33
N TYR A 11 -7.91 -8.26 -2.68
CA TYR A 11 -8.40 -9.33 -1.81
C TYR A 11 -7.63 -9.39 -0.48
N VAL A 12 -6.30 -9.29 -0.52
CA VAL A 12 -5.45 -9.31 0.69
C VAL A 12 -5.78 -8.13 1.61
N VAL A 13 -5.92 -6.92 1.06
CA VAL A 13 -6.30 -5.75 1.89
C VAL A 13 -7.70 -5.90 2.46
N ALA A 14 -8.66 -6.35 1.65
CA ALA A 14 -10.04 -6.54 2.09
C ALA A 14 -10.14 -7.55 3.23
N ILE A 15 -9.42 -8.69 3.15
CA ILE A 15 -9.46 -9.71 4.20
C ILE A 15 -8.75 -9.26 5.47
N THR A 16 -7.63 -8.53 5.38
CA THR A 16 -6.96 -7.97 6.56
C THR A 16 -7.84 -6.94 7.27
N ILE A 17 -8.50 -6.06 6.52
CA ILE A 17 -9.46 -5.09 7.10
C ILE A 17 -10.64 -5.82 7.73
N TRP A 18 -11.19 -6.84 7.05
CA TRP A 18 -12.33 -7.60 7.56
C TRP A 18 -12.00 -8.37 8.83
N GLY A 19 -10.85 -9.05 8.88
CA GLY A 19 -10.35 -9.74 10.06
C GLY A 19 -10.13 -8.78 11.22
N ALA A 20 -9.47 -7.64 10.94
CA ALA A 20 -9.38 -6.54 11.90
C ALA A 20 -10.76 -6.10 12.38
N ILE A 21 -11.79 -5.95 11.53
CA ILE A 21 -13.12 -5.54 12.00
C ILE A 21 -13.79 -6.62 12.86
N LYS A 22 -13.70 -7.90 12.49
CA LYS A 22 -14.47 -8.98 13.13
C LYS A 22 -13.83 -9.57 14.39
N SER A 23 -12.51 -9.58 14.50
CA SER A 23 -11.81 -10.26 15.60
C SER A 23 -11.03 -9.26 16.45
N GLN A 24 -11.37 -9.16 17.75
CA GLN A 24 -10.57 -8.38 18.69
C GLN A 24 -9.15 -8.94 18.84
N GLU A 25 -8.97 -10.24 18.67
CA GLU A 25 -7.67 -10.90 18.72
C GLU A 25 -6.78 -10.50 17.53
N GLU A 26 -7.33 -10.44 16.31
CA GLU A 26 -6.57 -9.95 15.15
C GLU A 26 -6.23 -8.47 15.27
N ARG A 27 -7.14 -7.64 15.80
CA ARG A 27 -6.82 -6.24 16.12
C ARG A 27 -5.65 -6.14 17.10
N ALA A 28 -5.68 -6.93 18.17
CA ALA A 28 -4.63 -6.94 19.18
C ALA A 28 -3.29 -7.41 18.59
N LYS A 29 -3.32 -8.42 17.72
CA LYS A 29 -2.13 -8.90 16.99
C LYS A 29 -1.54 -7.80 16.10
N LEU A 30 -2.35 -7.15 15.27
CA LEU A 30 -1.90 -6.05 14.40
C LEU A 30 -1.36 -4.86 15.20
N ALA A 31 -1.99 -4.53 16.34
CA ALA A 31 -1.51 -3.49 17.23
C ALA A 31 -0.18 -3.88 17.93
N ALA A 32 0.00 -5.16 18.28
CA ALA A 32 1.25 -5.66 18.84
C ALA A 32 2.38 -5.66 17.80
N GLU A 33 2.12 -6.09 16.56
CA GLU A 33 3.07 -6.00 15.45
C GLU A 33 3.49 -4.55 15.18
N PHE A 34 2.52 -3.63 15.15
CA PHE A 34 2.80 -2.20 15.03
C PHE A 34 3.61 -1.65 16.20
N SER A 35 3.31 -2.07 17.44
CA SER A 35 4.02 -1.62 18.63
C SER A 35 5.46 -2.14 18.69
N ALA A 36 5.71 -3.35 18.19
CA ALA A 36 7.03 -3.95 18.16
C ALA A 36 7.95 -3.25 17.15
N LYS A 37 7.43 -2.90 15.96
CA LYS A 37 8.22 -2.29 14.88
C LYS A 37 7.47 -1.18 14.14
N PRO A 38 7.17 -0.05 14.82
CA PRO A 38 6.28 0.98 14.28
C PRO A 38 6.82 1.61 12.99
N ALA A 39 8.13 1.87 12.91
CA ALA A 39 8.74 2.45 11.73
C ALA A 39 8.63 1.52 10.50
N GLN A 40 8.85 0.22 10.69
CA GLN A 40 8.67 -0.78 9.63
C GLN A 40 7.21 -0.88 9.20
N SER A 41 6.28 -0.94 10.15
CA SER A 41 4.86 -1.03 9.83
C SER A 41 4.37 0.20 9.08
N ILE A 42 4.76 1.41 9.49
CA ILE A 42 4.43 2.66 8.77
C ILE A 42 5.02 2.64 7.37
N PHE A 43 6.29 2.26 7.22
CA PHE A 43 6.93 2.18 5.92
C PHE A 43 6.20 1.19 4.99
N VAL A 44 5.92 -0.03 5.47
CA VAL A 44 5.20 -1.05 4.69
C VAL A 44 3.81 -0.56 4.31
N LEU A 45 3.08 0.09 5.22
CA LEU A 45 1.75 0.65 4.94
C LEU A 45 1.80 1.70 3.83
N LEU A 46 2.73 2.66 3.92
CA LEU A 46 2.90 3.70 2.91
C LEU A 46 3.34 3.13 1.56
N TRP A 47 4.25 2.14 1.59
CA TRP A 47 4.74 1.51 0.37
C TRP A 47 3.65 0.71 -0.34
N VAL A 48 2.87 -0.07 0.41
CA VAL A 48 1.71 -0.79 -0.12
C VAL A 48 0.68 0.19 -0.66
N ALA A 49 0.37 1.29 0.04
CA ALA A 49 -0.54 2.32 -0.45
C ALA A 49 -0.08 2.94 -1.79
N ALA A 50 1.22 3.20 -1.96
CA ALA A 50 1.78 3.69 -3.22
C ALA A 50 1.63 2.68 -4.37
N ILE A 51 1.86 1.39 -4.09
CA ILE A 51 1.61 0.30 -5.07
C ILE A 51 0.13 0.28 -5.47
N PHE A 52 -0.78 0.43 -4.51
CA PHE A 52 -2.22 0.51 -4.81
C PHE A 52 -2.58 1.71 -5.67
N MET A 53 -2.07 2.90 -5.34
CA MET A 53 -2.28 4.11 -6.15
C MET A 53 -1.78 3.92 -7.58
N PHE A 54 -0.62 3.29 -7.76
CA PHE A 54 -0.07 2.99 -9.08
C PHE A 54 -0.96 2.02 -9.86
N VAL A 55 -1.28 0.87 -9.26
CA VAL A 55 -2.04 -0.19 -9.93
C VAL A 55 -3.48 0.26 -10.20
N ILE A 56 -4.18 0.80 -9.20
CA ILE A 56 -5.53 1.37 -9.38
C ILE A 56 -5.49 2.48 -10.42
N GLY A 57 -4.49 3.37 -10.36
CA GLY A 57 -4.39 4.46 -11.32
C GLY A 57 -4.22 3.99 -12.77
N ILE A 58 -3.53 2.86 -13.00
CA ILE A 58 -3.44 2.25 -14.33
C ILE A 58 -4.75 1.59 -14.77
N PHE A 59 -5.41 0.84 -13.87
CA PHE A 59 -6.60 0.05 -14.21
C PHE A 59 -7.92 0.81 -14.13
N ALA A 60 -7.96 1.93 -13.41
CA ALA A 60 -9.09 2.85 -13.29
C ALA A 60 -8.63 4.27 -13.68
N PRO A 61 -8.60 4.61 -14.99
CA PRO A 61 -8.04 5.87 -15.50
C PRO A 61 -8.65 7.12 -14.87
N ILE A 62 -9.97 7.10 -14.56
CA ILE A 62 -10.67 8.20 -13.86
C ILE A 62 -10.00 8.56 -12.54
N PHE A 63 -9.48 7.57 -11.82
CA PHE A 63 -8.75 7.79 -10.58
C PHE A 63 -7.27 8.08 -10.82
N GLY A 64 -6.65 7.41 -11.80
CA GLY A 64 -5.23 7.57 -12.07
C GLY A 64 -4.83 8.93 -12.63
N GLU A 65 -5.65 9.49 -13.52
CA GLU A 65 -5.41 10.78 -14.19
C GLU A 65 -5.77 11.97 -13.31
N ALA A 66 -6.46 11.74 -12.19
CA ALA A 66 -6.71 12.80 -11.21
C ALA A 66 -5.37 13.30 -10.64
N GLU A 67 -5.32 14.60 -10.37
CA GLU A 67 -4.14 15.24 -9.82
C GLU A 67 -3.94 14.82 -8.37
N PHE A 68 -2.69 14.51 -8.00
CA PHE A 68 -2.34 14.23 -6.62
C PHE A 68 -2.23 15.55 -5.86
N PHE A 69 -3.25 15.86 -5.05
CA PHE A 69 -3.41 17.15 -4.39
C PHE A 69 -3.35 18.30 -5.41
N ASP A 70 -2.32 19.16 -5.35
CA ASP A 70 -2.09 20.29 -6.27
C ASP A 70 -0.67 20.24 -6.88
N SER A 71 -0.14 19.03 -7.08
CA SER A 71 1.25 18.81 -7.50
C SER A 71 1.47 18.94 -9.02
N GLY A 72 0.40 19.01 -9.80
CA GLY A 72 0.40 18.89 -11.26
C GLY A 72 0.62 17.46 -11.76
N TRP A 73 0.79 16.49 -10.87
CA TRP A 73 1.18 15.12 -11.22
C TRP A 73 -0.01 14.16 -11.04
N PRO A 74 -0.29 13.29 -12.01
CA PRO A 74 -1.35 12.31 -11.90
C PRO A 74 -1.02 11.27 -10.81
N ILE A 75 -2.05 10.82 -10.09
CA ILE A 75 -1.96 9.86 -8.97
C ILE A 75 -1.15 8.61 -9.33
N TRP A 76 -1.31 8.08 -10.55
CA TRP A 76 -0.59 6.87 -10.95
C TRP A 76 0.92 7.11 -11.05
N GLN A 77 1.38 8.29 -11.48
CA GLN A 77 2.82 8.60 -11.57
C GLN A 77 3.43 8.72 -10.18
N VAL A 78 2.73 9.41 -9.27
CA VAL A 78 3.17 9.56 -7.88
C VAL A 78 3.23 8.19 -7.19
N GLY A 79 2.18 7.38 -7.34
CA GLY A 79 2.15 6.01 -6.82
C GLY A 79 3.28 5.15 -7.39
N GLY A 80 3.54 5.24 -8.70
CA GLY A 80 4.60 4.50 -9.37
C GLY A 80 5.99 4.86 -8.82
N LEU A 81 6.30 6.14 -8.71
CA LEU A 81 7.58 6.62 -8.18
C LEU A 81 7.76 6.29 -6.70
N ALA A 82 6.74 6.49 -5.89
CA ALA A 82 6.78 6.13 -4.47
C ALA A 82 6.91 4.60 -4.28
N SER A 83 6.29 3.79 -5.15
CA SER A 83 6.44 2.33 -5.13
C SER A 83 7.87 1.89 -5.46
N LEU A 84 8.50 2.54 -6.45
CA LEU A 84 9.88 2.27 -6.83
C LEU A 84 10.85 2.74 -5.73
N ALA A 85 10.61 3.92 -5.15
CA ALA A 85 11.41 4.43 -4.03
C ALA A 85 11.33 3.50 -2.82
N GLY A 86 10.13 3.01 -2.46
CA GLY A 86 9.97 2.03 -1.41
C GLY A 86 10.73 0.73 -1.71
N TRP A 87 10.68 0.24 -2.94
CA TRP A 87 11.49 -0.92 -3.34
C TRP A 87 12.98 -0.66 -3.16
N ILE A 88 13.52 0.46 -3.63
CA ILE A 88 14.94 0.83 -3.45
C ILE A 88 15.30 0.89 -1.96
N VAL A 89 14.45 1.50 -1.12
CA VAL A 89 14.68 1.59 0.33
C VAL A 89 14.83 0.21 0.96
N THR A 90 14.07 -0.81 0.53
CA THR A 90 14.22 -2.17 1.08
C THR A 90 15.56 -2.84 0.80
N TRP A 91 16.33 -2.38 -0.21
CA TRP A 91 17.66 -2.92 -0.49
C TRP A 91 18.72 -2.37 0.46
N PHE A 92 18.56 -1.12 0.88
CA PHE A 92 19.52 -0.42 1.73
C PHE A 92 19.15 -0.47 3.21
N TRP A 93 17.86 -0.50 3.50
CA TRP A 93 17.35 -0.68 4.83
C TRP A 93 17.12 -2.16 5.05
N LYS A 94 18.07 -2.82 5.74
CA LYS A 94 17.82 -4.13 6.34
C LYS A 94 16.78 -3.91 7.42
N ILE A 95 15.51 -4.07 7.06
CA ILE A 95 14.42 -3.94 8.00
C ILE A 95 14.39 -5.25 8.82
N ASP A 96 15.30 -5.34 9.79
CA ASP A 96 15.46 -6.48 10.69
C ASP A 96 14.27 -6.64 11.64
#